data_AF-A0A167H733-F1
#
_entry.id   AF-A0A167H733-F1
#
_cell.length_a   1.000
_cell.length_b   1.000
_cell.length_c   1.000
_cell.angle_alpha   90.00
_cell.angle_beta   90.00
_cell.angle_gamma   90.00
#
_symmetry.space_group_name_H-M   'P 1'
#
loop_
_entity.id
_entity.type
_entity.pdbx_description
1 polymer ?
#
loop_
_entity_poly.entity_id
_entity_poly.type
_entity_poly.pdbx_seq_one_letter_code
_entity_poly.pdbx_strand_id
1 'polypeptide(L)'
;MSPAKSQASRQSSTTVKGITTMKTTRIALIALSLTAAAAGSTAAFASDMNGKTRAQVHAELLQAQRDGTLIANNMNGATFRDLNPGQYPARQAATSMTRAQVQAELAEARSNGTLIANNMNGATYRDLHPGLYPAKQAKTTVTRAQVQAELAEARRNGTLIANNMSGATYRDLYPGNFPAKRDNEASLLGLGEISTTTRLN
;
A
#
# COMPACT_ATOMS: atom_id res chain seq x y z
N MET A 1 56.26 74.99 -15.13
CA MET A 1 54.87 75.24 -15.54
C MET A 1 53.98 74.25 -14.81
N SER A 2 53.07 74.74 -13.96
CA SER A 2 51.95 74.03 -13.31
C SER A 2 51.08 73.23 -14.31
N PRO A 3 50.06 72.44 -13.86
CA PRO A 3 49.96 71.55 -12.69
C PRO A 3 49.25 70.21 -13.05
N ALA A 4 48.92 69.42 -12.01
CA ALA A 4 47.66 68.68 -11.83
C ALA A 4 47.73 67.14 -11.76
N LYS A 5 47.38 66.67 -10.54
CA LYS A 5 46.43 65.59 -10.23
C LYS A 5 46.77 64.17 -10.76
N SER A 6 46.93 63.22 -9.84
CA SER A 6 45.78 62.43 -9.37
C SER A 6 46.24 61.23 -8.54
N GLN A 7 45.96 61.33 -7.25
CA GLN A 7 45.50 60.32 -6.31
C GLN A 7 45.98 58.86 -6.44
N ALA A 8 46.74 58.48 -5.39
CA ALA A 8 47.08 57.14 -4.98
C ALA A 8 45.85 56.32 -4.56
N SER A 9 45.76 55.10 -5.10
CA SER A 9 44.91 54.02 -4.60
C SER A 9 45.74 53.17 -3.63
N ARG A 10 45.47 53.28 -2.33
CA ARG A 10 45.91 52.32 -1.31
C ARG A 10 44.69 51.97 -0.47
N GLN A 11 43.99 50.90 -0.85
CA GLN A 11 43.01 50.26 0.02
C GLN A 11 43.78 49.45 1.07
N SER A 12 43.75 49.91 2.32
CA SER A 12 44.23 49.15 3.47
C SER A 12 43.04 48.87 4.39
N SER A 13 42.80 47.57 4.56
CA SER A 13 42.07 46.93 5.65
C SER A 13 42.14 47.68 6.97
N THR A 14 40.99 47.93 7.60
CA THR A 14 40.83 47.80 9.06
C THR A 14 39.36 47.84 9.48
N THR A 15 38.88 46.69 9.94
CA THR A 15 38.08 46.45 11.15
C THR A 15 37.13 47.55 11.63
N VAL A 16 35.83 47.26 11.53
CA VAL A 16 34.70 47.98 12.13
C VAL A 16 34.80 47.97 13.66
N LYS A 17 34.96 49.15 14.29
CA LYS A 17 34.66 49.39 15.71
C LYS A 17 34.63 50.90 16.03
N GLY A 18 33.54 51.37 16.65
CA GLY A 18 33.33 52.74 17.13
C GLY A 18 32.24 53.46 16.33
N ILE A 19 30.95 53.33 16.67
CA ILE A 19 30.23 54.00 17.77
C ILE A 19 30.34 55.54 17.70
N THR A 20 29.29 56.12 17.11
CA THR A 20 28.64 57.40 17.48
C THR A 20 29.31 58.72 17.06
N THR A 21 28.63 59.47 16.17
CA THR A 21 28.10 60.81 16.48
C THR A 21 27.05 61.20 15.42
N MET A 22 25.77 61.20 15.83
CA MET A 22 24.64 61.79 15.10
C MET A 22 24.72 63.32 15.10
N LYS A 23 24.26 63.96 14.02
CA LYS A 23 23.65 65.29 14.11
C LYS A 23 22.34 65.36 13.31
N THR A 24 21.30 65.75 14.04
CA THR A 24 20.01 66.31 13.60
C THR A 24 18.84 65.35 13.36
N THR A 25 18.39 64.75 14.47
CA THR A 25 17.01 64.68 14.96
C THR A 25 15.87 65.11 14.02
N ARG A 26 15.05 64.14 13.56
CA ARG A 26 13.58 64.28 13.51
C ARG A 26 12.91 62.95 13.88
N ILE A 27 11.91 63.09 14.73
CA ILE A 27 11.17 62.07 15.44
C ILE A 27 10.19 61.38 14.48
N ALA A 28 10.27 60.06 14.35
CA ALA A 28 9.16 59.23 13.90
C ALA A 28 9.28 57.85 14.58
N LEU A 29 8.77 57.80 15.81
CA LEU A 29 8.44 56.56 16.52
C LEU A 29 7.21 55.94 15.84
N ILE A 30 7.38 54.90 15.03
CA ILE A 30 6.36 53.86 14.89
C ILE A 30 7.09 52.52 14.87
N ALA A 31 7.26 51.97 16.07
CA ALA A 31 7.40 50.55 16.26
C ALA A 31 6.11 49.88 15.78
N LEU A 32 6.14 49.27 14.60
CA LEU A 32 5.12 48.31 14.20
C LEU A 32 5.75 46.92 14.24
N SER A 33 5.83 46.37 15.45
CA SER A 33 5.97 44.94 15.68
C SER A 33 4.73 44.24 15.13
N LEU A 34 4.81 43.71 13.91
CA LEU A 34 3.79 42.80 13.40
C LEU A 34 4.22 41.37 13.67
N THR A 35 3.91 40.93 14.89
CA THR A 35 3.88 39.54 15.32
C THR A 35 3.05 38.71 14.34
N ALA A 36 3.69 37.95 13.46
CA ALA A 36 3.06 36.88 12.70
C ALA A 36 2.88 35.65 13.62
N ALA A 37 2.00 35.79 14.61
CA ALA A 37 1.47 34.69 15.40
C ALA A 37 -0.05 34.88 15.51
N ALA A 38 -0.71 34.95 14.35
CA ALA A 38 -2.09 34.49 14.27
C ALA A 38 -2.01 32.98 14.02
N ALA A 39 -1.75 32.24 15.10
CA ALA A 39 -2.42 30.97 15.33
C ALA A 39 -3.93 31.27 15.43
N GLY A 40 -4.51 31.65 14.30
CA GLY A 40 -5.94 31.71 14.09
C GLY A 40 -6.39 30.28 13.96
N SER A 41 -6.76 29.73 15.10
CA SER A 41 -7.60 28.56 15.29
C SER A 41 -8.80 28.59 14.32
N THR A 42 -8.58 28.05 13.11
CA THR A 42 -9.53 27.16 12.44
C THR A 42 -8.92 25.76 12.35
N ALA A 43 -8.22 25.35 13.42
CA ALA A 43 -8.08 23.95 13.77
C ALA A 43 -9.40 23.46 14.41
N ALA A 44 -10.46 23.50 13.63
CA ALA A 44 -11.72 22.81 13.90
C ALA A 44 -12.42 22.74 12.53
N PHE A 45 -12.75 21.54 12.05
CA PHE A 45 -13.30 21.22 10.73
C PHE A 45 -12.31 21.04 9.56
N ALA A 46 -11.24 20.25 9.72
CA ALA A 46 -10.64 19.54 8.58
C ALA A 46 -9.84 18.31 9.02
N SER A 47 -10.34 17.58 10.00
CA SER A 47 -9.81 16.28 10.40
C SER A 47 -10.84 15.19 10.11
N ASP A 48 -11.46 15.26 8.92
CA ASP A 48 -12.08 14.13 8.20
C ASP A 48 -12.50 14.55 6.77
N MET A 49 -11.55 15.02 5.95
CA MET A 49 -11.74 15.20 4.50
C MET A 49 -10.35 15.21 3.86
N ASN A 50 -9.93 14.13 3.20
CA ASN A 50 -8.66 14.00 2.45
C ASN A 50 -8.53 14.96 1.22
N GLY A 51 -9.12 16.16 1.26
CA GLY A 51 -9.12 17.12 0.16
C GLY A 51 -7.75 17.78 -0.01
N LYS A 52 -7.17 17.63 -1.20
CA LYS A 52 -5.96 18.38 -1.60
C LYS A 52 -6.24 19.88 -1.50
N THR A 53 -5.29 20.64 -0.95
CA THR A 53 -5.38 22.11 -0.94
C THR A 53 -5.27 22.64 -2.37
N ARG A 54 -5.84 23.82 -2.67
CA ARG A 54 -5.70 24.45 -4.00
C ARG A 54 -4.23 24.57 -4.43
N ALA A 55 -3.35 24.95 -3.49
CA ALA A 55 -1.91 25.03 -3.75
C ALA A 55 -1.32 23.67 -4.16
N GLN A 56 -1.72 22.58 -3.50
CA GLN A 56 -1.30 21.22 -3.87
C GLN A 56 -1.82 20.81 -5.24
N VAL A 57 -3.08 21.12 -5.56
CA VAL A 57 -3.67 20.84 -6.89
C VAL A 57 -2.93 21.59 -7.99
N HIS A 58 -2.59 22.87 -7.77
CA HIS A 58 -1.80 23.65 -8.73
C HIS A 58 -0.40 23.09 -8.92
N ALA A 59 0.27 22.68 -7.83
CA ALA A 59 1.59 22.06 -7.92
C ALA A 59 1.55 20.73 -8.71
N GLU A 60 0.54 19.89 -8.44
CA GLU A 60 0.35 18.62 -9.15
C GLU A 60 -0.02 18.81 -10.62
N LEU A 61 -0.86 19.80 -10.95
CA LEU A 61 -1.21 20.10 -12.34
C LEU A 61 0.03 20.56 -13.12
N LEU A 62 0.83 21.48 -12.55
CA LEU A 62 2.08 21.91 -13.16
C LEU A 62 3.07 20.75 -13.34
N GLN A 63 3.13 19.83 -12.37
CA GLN A 63 3.95 18.64 -12.47
C GLN A 63 3.45 17.71 -13.58
N ALA A 64 2.14 17.44 -13.64
CA ALA A 64 1.53 16.62 -14.67
C ALA A 64 1.68 17.21 -16.09
N GLN A 65 1.70 18.54 -16.21
CA GLN A 65 2.02 19.24 -17.46
C GLN A 65 3.49 19.03 -17.85
N ARG A 66 4.43 19.22 -16.91
CA ARG A 66 5.86 19.01 -17.18
C ARG A 66 6.20 17.56 -17.52
N ASP A 67 5.53 16.64 -16.84
CA ASP A 67 5.70 15.21 -17.07
C ASP A 67 4.85 14.72 -18.26
N GLY A 68 3.94 15.52 -18.81
CA GLY A 68 3.07 15.11 -19.90
C GLY A 68 2.12 13.98 -19.55
N THR A 69 1.78 13.81 -18.26
CA THR A 69 0.87 12.76 -17.76
C THR A 69 -0.61 13.15 -17.82
N LEU A 70 -0.91 14.38 -18.25
CA LEU A 70 -2.28 14.79 -18.54
C LEU A 70 -2.85 13.98 -19.70
N ILE A 71 -4.13 13.61 -19.57
CA ILE A 71 -4.88 12.92 -20.63
C ILE A 71 -5.06 13.87 -21.81
N ALA A 72 -4.58 13.46 -22.98
CA ALA A 72 -4.72 14.18 -24.24
C ALA A 72 -5.91 13.68 -25.05
N ASN A 73 -6.30 12.41 -24.89
CA ASN A 73 -7.45 11.81 -25.57
C ASN A 73 -8.34 11.04 -24.60
N ASN A 74 -9.60 11.49 -24.47
CA ASN A 74 -10.58 10.91 -23.56
C ASN A 74 -11.14 9.54 -24.02
N MET A 75 -10.96 9.17 -25.29
CA MET A 75 -11.46 7.89 -25.82
C MET A 75 -10.57 6.70 -25.45
N ASN A 76 -9.25 6.90 -25.41
CA ASN A 76 -8.28 5.84 -25.18
C ASN A 76 -7.40 6.09 -23.94
N GLY A 77 -7.61 7.20 -23.24
CA GLY A 77 -6.82 7.58 -22.06
C GLY A 77 -5.36 7.91 -22.37
N ALA A 78 -4.99 8.12 -23.64
CA ALA A 78 -3.62 8.43 -24.01
C ALA A 78 -3.20 9.78 -23.41
N THR A 79 -2.00 9.82 -22.83
CA THR A 79 -1.41 11.03 -22.26
C THR A 79 -0.67 11.85 -23.33
N PHE A 80 -0.38 13.12 -23.06
CA PHE A 80 0.44 13.93 -23.99
C PHE A 80 1.82 13.32 -24.25
N ARG A 81 2.40 12.66 -23.24
CA ARG A 81 3.65 11.92 -23.37
C ARG A 81 3.53 10.74 -24.32
N ASP A 82 2.42 10.00 -24.31
CA ASP A 82 2.23 8.85 -25.19
C ASP A 82 2.16 9.28 -26.66
N LEU A 83 1.60 10.46 -26.93
CA LEU A 83 1.49 11.02 -28.28
C LEU A 83 2.79 11.68 -28.75
N ASN A 84 3.56 12.30 -27.84
CA ASN A 84 4.79 13.04 -28.16
C ASN A 84 5.93 12.73 -27.16
N PRO A 85 6.48 11.51 -27.17
CA PRO A 85 7.44 11.08 -26.15
C PRO A 85 8.76 11.88 -26.15
N GLY A 86 9.14 12.46 -27.29
CA GLY A 86 10.36 13.28 -27.42
C GLY A 86 10.28 14.66 -26.76
N GLN A 87 9.08 15.12 -26.38
CA GLN A 87 8.85 16.44 -25.78
C GLN A 87 8.84 16.42 -24.24
N TYR A 88 8.91 15.23 -23.63
CA TYR A 88 8.80 15.06 -22.19
C TYR A 88 9.98 14.29 -21.61
N PRO A 89 10.35 14.51 -20.34
CA PRO A 89 11.41 13.77 -19.69
C PRO A 89 11.16 12.26 -19.71
N ALA A 90 12.22 11.48 -19.97
CA ALA A 90 12.15 10.02 -19.91
C ALA A 90 11.62 9.56 -18.54
N ARG A 91 10.68 8.61 -18.54
CA ARG A 91 10.16 8.04 -17.30
C ARG A 91 11.30 7.34 -16.58
N GLN A 92 11.55 7.70 -15.31
CA GLN A 92 12.38 6.88 -14.45
C GLN A 92 11.67 5.53 -14.32
N ALA A 93 12.27 4.47 -14.85
CA ALA A 93 11.70 3.13 -14.75
C ALA A 93 11.61 2.77 -13.27
N ALA A 94 10.42 2.90 -12.70
CA ALA A 94 10.13 2.45 -11.33
C ALA A 94 10.31 0.93 -11.33
N THR A 95 11.48 0.47 -10.85
CA THR A 95 11.92 -0.93 -10.67
C THR A 95 10.97 -1.95 -11.29
N SER A 96 10.89 -1.92 -12.61
CA SER A 96 10.02 -2.79 -13.38
C SER A 96 10.83 -4.05 -13.65
N MET A 97 10.20 -5.20 -13.55
CA MET A 97 10.80 -6.49 -13.92
C MET A 97 11.65 -6.32 -15.18
N THR A 98 12.86 -6.87 -15.15
CA THR A 98 13.75 -6.80 -16.32
C THR A 98 13.05 -7.46 -17.51
N ARG A 99 13.38 -7.03 -18.74
CA ARG A 99 12.84 -7.68 -19.94
C ARG A 99 13.05 -9.20 -19.92
N ALA A 100 14.18 -9.66 -19.36
CA ALA A 100 14.46 -11.08 -19.17
C ALA A 100 13.48 -11.76 -18.20
N GLN A 101 13.15 -11.12 -17.08
CA GLN A 101 12.15 -11.63 -16.13
C GLN A 101 10.75 -11.71 -16.75
N VAL A 102 10.34 -10.69 -17.49
CA VAL A 102 9.04 -10.69 -18.19
C VAL A 102 8.99 -11.81 -19.24
N GLN A 103 10.07 -12.03 -19.99
CA GLN A 103 10.14 -13.13 -20.95
C GLN A 103 10.07 -14.49 -20.28
N ALA A 104 10.75 -14.66 -19.14
CA ALA A 104 10.70 -15.89 -18.36
C ALA A 104 9.29 -16.18 -17.85
N GLU A 105 8.61 -15.18 -17.28
CA GLU A 105 7.23 -15.31 -16.80
C GLU A 105 6.24 -15.62 -17.93
N LEU A 106 6.40 -14.95 -19.08
CA LEU A 106 5.54 -15.21 -20.23
C LEU A 106 5.77 -16.62 -20.80
N ALA A 107 7.01 -17.10 -20.84
CA ALA A 107 7.32 -18.47 -21.23
C ALA A 107 6.71 -19.48 -20.25
N GLU A 108 6.79 -19.22 -18.94
CA GLU A 108 6.17 -20.03 -17.90
C GLU A 108 4.64 -20.07 -18.07
N ALA A 109 3.99 -18.92 -18.25
CA ALA A 109 2.55 -18.83 -18.45
C ALA A 109 2.09 -19.57 -19.73
N ARG A 110 2.88 -19.52 -20.80
CA ARG A 110 2.65 -20.33 -22.01
C ARG A 110 2.78 -21.81 -21.73
N SER A 111 3.86 -22.24 -21.07
CA SER A 111 4.10 -23.66 -20.77
C SER A 111 3.04 -24.27 -19.85
N ASN A 112 2.50 -23.46 -18.94
CA ASN A 112 1.44 -23.85 -18.02
C ASN A 112 0.03 -23.62 -18.58
N GLY A 113 -0.11 -22.98 -19.75
CA GLY A 113 -1.40 -22.68 -20.36
C GLY A 113 -2.26 -21.72 -19.54
N THR A 114 -1.67 -20.90 -18.67
CA THR A 114 -2.40 -19.95 -17.81
C THR A 114 -2.72 -18.62 -18.49
N LEU A 115 -2.26 -18.44 -19.73
CA LEU A 115 -2.67 -17.30 -20.54
C LEU A 115 -4.17 -17.38 -20.85
N ILE A 116 -4.83 -16.22 -20.83
CA ILE A 116 -6.24 -16.09 -21.20
C ILE A 116 -6.36 -16.36 -22.71
N ALA A 117 -7.21 -17.31 -23.06
CA ALA A 117 -7.54 -17.66 -24.44
C ALA A 117 -8.84 -16.99 -24.89
N ASN A 118 -9.76 -16.70 -23.96
CA ASN A 118 -11.04 -16.05 -24.25
C ASN A 118 -11.32 -14.90 -23.28
N ASN A 119 -11.36 -13.67 -23.82
CA ASN A 119 -11.58 -12.44 -23.04
C ASN A 119 -13.00 -12.29 -22.49
N MET A 120 -13.98 -13.04 -23.01
CA MET A 120 -15.38 -12.92 -22.60
C MET A 120 -15.69 -13.68 -21.31
N ASN A 121 -15.06 -14.84 -21.11
CA ASN A 121 -15.29 -15.70 -19.94
C ASN A 121 -14.03 -15.91 -19.08
N GLY A 122 -12.89 -15.33 -19.48
CA GLY A 122 -11.62 -15.47 -18.78
C GLY A 122 -11.01 -16.88 -18.87
N ALA A 123 -11.51 -17.75 -19.76
CA ALA A 123 -10.99 -19.10 -19.91
C ALA A 123 -9.53 -19.07 -20.38
N THR A 124 -8.69 -19.85 -19.71
CA THR A 124 -7.28 -20.01 -20.06
C THR A 124 -7.08 -21.06 -21.15
N TYR A 125 -5.93 -21.07 -21.80
CA TYR A 125 -5.62 -22.11 -22.79
C TYR A 125 -5.67 -23.53 -22.20
N ARG A 126 -5.30 -23.67 -20.92
CA ARG A 126 -5.42 -24.93 -20.18
C ARG A 126 -6.87 -25.36 -20.01
N ASP A 127 -7.80 -24.44 -19.77
CA ASP A 127 -9.22 -24.77 -19.61
C ASP A 127 -9.83 -25.29 -20.93
N LEU A 128 -9.39 -24.74 -22.06
CA LEU A 128 -9.86 -25.14 -23.39
C LEU A 128 -9.17 -26.41 -23.91
N HIS A 129 -7.90 -26.61 -23.59
CA HIS A 129 -7.08 -27.72 -24.09
C HIS A 129 -6.26 -28.39 -22.98
N PRO A 130 -6.90 -29.02 -21.99
CA PRO A 130 -6.22 -29.54 -20.80
C PRO A 130 -5.14 -30.59 -21.12
N GLY A 131 -5.32 -31.35 -22.21
CA GLY A 131 -4.35 -32.38 -22.64
C GLY A 131 -3.03 -31.84 -23.22
N LEU A 132 -2.94 -30.54 -23.50
CA LEU A 132 -1.71 -29.91 -24.03
C LEU A 132 -0.81 -29.32 -22.94
N TYR A 133 -1.27 -29.32 -21.69
CA TYR A 133 -0.58 -28.67 -20.58
C TYR A 133 -0.32 -29.65 -19.44
N PRO A 134 0.76 -29.46 -18.67
CA PRO A 134 1.03 -30.30 -17.52
C PRO A 134 -0.11 -30.20 -16.52
N ALA A 135 -0.46 -31.33 -15.89
CA ALA A 135 -1.47 -31.38 -14.85
C ALA A 135 -1.12 -30.38 -13.74
N LYS A 136 -2.11 -29.60 -13.31
CA LYS A 136 -1.95 -28.65 -12.21
C LYS A 136 -1.55 -29.45 -10.98
N GLN A 137 -0.31 -29.27 -10.51
CA GLN A 137 0.06 -29.83 -9.22
C GLN A 137 -0.80 -29.13 -8.17
N ALA A 138 -1.75 -29.87 -7.62
CA ALA A 138 -2.52 -29.40 -6.48
C ALA A 138 -1.49 -29.17 -5.37
N LYS A 139 -1.26 -27.91 -5.02
CA LYS A 139 -0.45 -27.54 -3.87
C LYS A 139 -1.30 -27.87 -2.63
N THR A 140 -1.45 -29.16 -2.31
CA THR A 140 -2.15 -29.60 -1.12
C THR A 140 -1.20 -29.39 0.05
N THR A 141 -1.40 -28.33 0.82
CA THR A 141 -0.66 -28.12 2.07
C THR A 141 -0.94 -29.24 3.08
N VAL A 142 -2.04 -29.97 2.90
CA VAL A 142 -2.42 -31.15 3.68
C VAL A 142 -2.01 -32.44 2.99
N THR A 143 -1.32 -33.29 3.74
CA THR A 143 -0.94 -34.64 3.31
C THR A 143 -2.14 -35.59 3.38
N ARG A 144 -2.12 -36.66 2.56
CA ARG A 144 -3.17 -37.69 2.60
C ARG A 144 -3.34 -38.32 3.99
N ALA A 145 -2.25 -38.45 4.75
CA ALA A 145 -2.26 -38.95 6.11
C ALA A 145 -3.01 -38.01 7.08
N GLN A 146 -2.79 -36.69 6.96
CA GLN A 146 -3.52 -35.69 7.75
C GLN A 146 -5.02 -35.71 7.44
N VAL A 147 -5.39 -35.79 6.17
CA VAL A 147 -6.81 -35.89 5.77
C VAL A 147 -7.46 -37.17 6.33
N GLN A 148 -6.74 -38.28 6.36
CA GLN A 148 -7.24 -39.53 6.96
C GLN A 148 -7.39 -39.42 8.48
N ALA A 149 -6.45 -38.77 9.15
CA ALA A 149 -6.53 -38.52 10.59
C ALA A 149 -7.73 -37.63 10.93
N GLU A 150 -7.90 -36.50 10.23
CA GLU A 150 -9.02 -35.57 10.41
C GLU A 150 -10.37 -36.26 10.16
N LEU A 151 -10.47 -37.09 9.10
CA LEU A 151 -11.69 -37.84 8.80
C LEU A 151 -11.99 -38.89 9.87
N ALA A 152 -10.98 -39.58 10.40
CA ALA A 152 -11.15 -40.53 11.49
C ALA A 152 -11.63 -39.84 12.78
N GLU A 153 -11.09 -38.67 13.10
CA GLU A 153 -11.54 -37.84 14.22
C GLU A 153 -12.97 -37.33 14.03
N ALA A 154 -13.31 -36.86 12.83
CA ALA A 154 -14.66 -36.41 12.51
C ALA A 154 -15.69 -37.56 12.61
N ARG A 155 -15.31 -38.78 12.22
CA ARG A 155 -16.13 -39.99 12.44
C ARG A 155 -16.29 -40.31 13.91
N ARG A 156 -15.21 -40.28 14.70
CA ARG A 156 -15.24 -40.57 16.14
C ARG A 156 -16.08 -39.56 16.91
N ASN A 157 -16.01 -38.28 16.52
CA ASN A 157 -16.73 -37.19 17.15
C ASN A 157 -18.15 -37.00 16.58
N GLY A 158 -18.48 -37.64 15.45
CA GLY A 158 -19.78 -37.47 14.79
C GLY A 158 -19.99 -36.08 14.18
N THR A 159 -18.91 -35.33 13.90
CA THR A 159 -18.99 -33.98 13.30
C THR A 159 -19.15 -34.01 11.78
N LEU A 160 -19.17 -35.19 11.17
CA LEU A 160 -19.51 -35.34 9.76
C LEU A 160 -20.97 -34.92 9.53
N ILE A 161 -21.23 -34.24 8.40
CA ILE A 161 -22.57 -33.87 7.97
C ILE A 161 -23.34 -35.15 7.64
N ALA A 162 -24.47 -35.35 8.30
CA ALA A 162 -25.38 -36.47 8.07
C ALA A 162 -26.52 -36.10 7.11
N ASN A 163 -26.90 -34.82 7.07
CA ASN A 163 -27.93 -34.30 6.17
C ASN A 163 -27.45 -33.02 5.48
N ASN A 164 -27.32 -33.07 4.16
CA ASN A 164 -26.82 -31.96 3.35
C ASN A 164 -27.81 -30.78 3.23
N MET A 165 -29.10 -30.99 3.51
CA MET A 165 -30.12 -29.95 3.45
C MET A 165 -30.22 -29.15 4.75
N SER A 166 -30.10 -29.79 5.91
CA SER A 166 -30.17 -29.12 7.21
C SER A 166 -28.80 -28.74 7.77
N GLY A 167 -27.71 -29.29 7.22
CA GLY A 167 -26.36 -29.17 7.77
C GLY A 167 -26.16 -29.93 9.09
N ALA A 168 -27.14 -30.74 9.51
CA ALA A 168 -27.07 -31.48 10.76
C ALA A 168 -25.95 -32.53 10.71
N THR A 169 -25.18 -32.62 11.78
CA THR A 169 -24.11 -33.61 11.94
C THR A 169 -24.64 -34.94 12.48
N TYR A 170 -23.86 -36.02 12.34
CA TYR A 170 -24.22 -37.32 12.93
C TYR A 170 -24.39 -37.25 14.45
N ARG A 171 -23.65 -36.38 15.12
CA ARG A 171 -23.81 -36.10 16.55
C ARG A 171 -25.17 -35.46 16.87
N ASP A 172 -25.64 -34.54 16.04
CA ASP A 172 -26.93 -33.86 16.26
C ASP A 172 -28.12 -34.82 16.12
N LEU A 173 -28.01 -35.78 15.19
CA LEU A 173 -29.07 -36.77 14.95
C LEU A 173 -29.00 -37.98 15.90
N TYR A 174 -27.81 -38.34 16.37
CA TYR A 174 -27.58 -39.52 17.21
C TYR A 174 -26.67 -39.20 18.42
N PRO A 175 -27.10 -38.33 19.34
CA PRO A 175 -26.25 -37.82 20.42
C PRO A 175 -25.74 -38.92 21.37
N GLY A 176 -26.46 -40.04 21.50
CA GLY A 176 -26.05 -41.18 22.34
C GLY A 176 -24.91 -42.02 21.75
N ASN A 177 -24.59 -41.87 20.46
CA ASN A 177 -23.60 -42.70 19.76
C ASN A 177 -22.22 -42.03 19.67
N PHE A 178 -22.12 -40.77 20.09
CA PHE A 178 -20.92 -39.95 19.95
C PHE A 178 -20.56 -39.33 21.30
N PRO A 179 -19.28 -39.04 21.56
CA PRO A 179 -18.89 -38.37 22.79
C PRO A 179 -19.60 -37.01 22.86
N ALA A 180 -20.01 -36.65 24.08
CA ALA A 180 -20.61 -35.35 24.36
C ALA A 180 -19.76 -34.23 23.75
N LYS A 181 -20.44 -33.23 23.19
CA LYS A 181 -19.77 -32.05 22.64
C LYS A 181 -18.91 -31.48 23.76
N ARG A 182 -17.59 -31.49 23.59
CA ARG A 182 -16.73 -30.71 24.48
C ARG A 182 -17.09 -29.26 24.19
N ASP A 183 -17.52 -28.54 25.22
CA ASP A 183 -17.68 -27.11 25.14
C ASP A 183 -16.27 -26.52 25.21
N ASN A 184 -15.64 -26.38 24.05
CA ASN A 184 -14.25 -25.98 23.88
C ASN A 184 -13.97 -24.52 24.32
N GLU A 185 -14.89 -23.87 25.02
CA GLU A 185 -14.64 -22.53 25.59
C GLU A 185 -13.76 -22.61 26.84
N ALA A 186 -13.67 -23.77 27.51
CA ALA A 186 -12.81 -23.94 28.68
C ALA A 186 -11.33 -24.24 28.34
N SER A 187 -11.02 -24.78 27.17
CA SER A 187 -9.63 -25.15 26.80
C SER A 187 -8.78 -23.96 26.31
N LEU A 188 -9.40 -22.81 26.01
CA LEU A 188 -8.71 -21.56 25.66
C LEU A 188 -8.20 -20.79 26.89
N LEU A 189 -8.55 -21.23 28.10
CA LEU A 189 -8.18 -20.57 29.36
C LEU A 189 -7.14 -21.31 30.21
N GLY A 190 -6.50 -22.36 29.69
CA GLY A 190 -5.23 -22.86 30.25
C GLY A 190 -5.22 -23.06 31.77
N LEU A 191 -6.22 -23.74 32.33
CA LEU A 191 -6.17 -24.20 33.72
C LEU A 191 -6.22 -25.71 33.75
N GLY A 192 -5.13 -26.28 34.26
CA GLY A 192 -4.89 -27.70 34.39
C GLY A 192 -5.96 -28.42 35.21
N GLU A 193 -6.01 -29.71 34.95
CA GLU A 193 -6.88 -30.69 35.56
C GLU A 193 -7.01 -30.54 37.09
N ILE A 194 -8.24 -30.66 37.58
CA ILE A 194 -8.48 -31.24 38.90
C ILE A 194 -9.43 -32.41 38.69
N SER A 195 -8.84 -33.60 38.60
CA SER A 195 -9.52 -34.86 38.78
C SER A 195 -10.16 -34.89 40.16
N THR A 196 -11.49 -34.99 40.24
CA THR A 196 -12.16 -35.45 41.46
C THR A 196 -12.95 -36.70 41.13
N THR A 197 -12.26 -37.83 41.26
CA THR A 197 -12.87 -39.14 41.43
C THR A 197 -13.58 -39.15 42.79
N THR A 198 -14.91 -39.25 42.81
CA THR A 198 -15.65 -39.68 44.00
C THR A 198 -16.35 -40.98 43.66
N ARG A 199 -15.71 -42.09 44.01
CA ARG A 199 -16.33 -43.41 44.12
C ARG A 199 -17.41 -43.36 45.19
N LEU A 200 -18.63 -43.80 44.86
CA LEU A 200 -19.63 -44.22 45.83
C LEU A 200 -19.52 -45.74 45.99
N ASN A 201 -19.28 -46.17 47.23
CA ASN A 201 -19.68 -47.49 47.72
C ASN A 201 -21.17 -47.44 48.09
#